data_AF-A0AA86JRA6-F1
#
_entry.id   AF-A0AA86JRA6-F1
#
_cell.length_a   1.000
_cell.length_b   1.000
_cell.length_c   1.000
_cell.angle_alpha   90.00
_cell.angle_beta   90.00
_cell.angle_gamma   90.00
#
_symmetry.space_group_name_H-M   'P 1'
#
loop_
_entity.id
_entity.type
_entity.pdbx_description
1 polymer ?
#
loop_
_entity_poly.entity_id
_entity_poly.type
_entity_poly.pdbx_seq_one_letter_code
_entity_poly.pdbx_strand_id
1 'polypeptide(L)'
;MRMTGGLGTMNNETAESGTGCPSNRRRTRNLALLLCICFLLALPRAVPSHAGYPAPSEAQCREMVDSMLQTMKTVPVERERDRREARVVLDKAEKIVRDNRQKGVSECETWAAIGKLVVGQ
;
A
#
# COMPACT_ATOMS: atom_id res chain seq x y z
N MET A 1 -60.07 20.88 -40.55
CA MET A 1 -58.77 21.56 -40.34
C MET A 1 -57.76 20.88 -41.25
N ARG A 2 -57.35 21.45 -42.40
CA ARG A 2 -56.28 22.47 -42.61
C ARG A 2 -54.97 22.04 -41.92
N MET A 3 -53.81 21.90 -42.58
CA MET A 3 -53.35 22.19 -43.95
C MET A 3 -52.00 21.47 -44.25
N THR A 4 -51.80 21.06 -45.52
CA THR A 4 -50.59 21.10 -46.42
C THR A 4 -49.17 21.17 -45.83
N GLY A 5 -48.09 20.59 -46.39
CA GLY A 5 -47.76 20.09 -47.74
C GLY A 5 -46.23 20.23 -48.00
N GLY A 6 -45.72 19.68 -49.12
CA GLY A 6 -44.41 20.00 -49.75
C GLY A 6 -43.19 19.28 -49.15
N LEU A 7 -42.45 18.37 -49.83
CA LEU A 7 -41.79 18.36 -51.15
C LEU A 7 -40.58 19.32 -51.28
N GLY A 8 -39.38 18.74 -51.17
CA GLY A 8 -38.29 18.99 -52.12
C GLY A 8 -37.16 19.94 -51.70
N THR A 9 -35.95 19.53 -52.13
CA THR A 9 -34.72 20.32 -52.36
C THR A 9 -33.90 20.71 -51.13
N MET A 10 -32.58 20.81 -51.16
CA MET A 10 -31.47 20.23 -51.92
C MET A 10 -30.24 20.73 -51.14
N ASN A 11 -29.32 19.83 -50.85
CA ASN A 11 -27.87 20.02 -50.95
C ASN A 11 -27.20 21.13 -50.12
N ASN A 12 -26.32 20.70 -49.20
CA ASN A 12 -24.97 21.23 -49.22
C ASN A 12 -23.96 20.13 -48.83
N GLU A 13 -23.36 19.53 -49.85
CA GLU A 13 -22.14 18.73 -49.79
C GLU A 13 -20.97 19.65 -50.18
N THR A 14 -19.94 19.80 -49.33
CA THR A 14 -18.49 19.89 -49.68
C THR A 14 -17.71 20.04 -48.36
N ALA A 15 -16.60 19.36 -48.07
CA ALA A 15 -15.58 18.69 -48.88
C ALA A 15 -15.01 17.47 -48.10
N GLU A 16 -14.80 16.32 -48.74
CA GLU A 16 -13.50 15.73 -49.14
C GLU A 16 -12.40 15.76 -48.04
N SER A 17 -11.67 14.69 -47.69
CA SER A 17 -11.26 13.41 -48.32
C SER A 17 -11.35 12.31 -47.24
N GLY A 18 -11.63 11.03 -47.50
CA GLY A 18 -11.01 10.14 -48.48
C GLY A 18 -10.32 8.98 -47.73
N THR A 19 -10.52 7.74 -48.21
CA THR A 19 -10.10 6.41 -47.70
C THR A 19 -10.97 5.86 -46.54
N GLY A 20 -11.88 4.89 -46.72
CA GLY A 20 -11.72 3.55 -47.32
C GLY A 20 -10.93 2.68 -46.32
N CYS A 21 -11.45 1.64 -45.66
CA CYS A 21 -12.25 0.50 -46.13
C CYS A 21 -12.92 -0.26 -44.95
N PRO A 22 -13.81 -1.24 -45.22
CA PRO A 22 -14.88 -1.65 -44.31
C PRO A 22 -14.57 -2.89 -43.45
N SER A 23 -15.55 -3.21 -42.59
CA SER A 23 -15.89 -4.58 -42.16
C SER A 23 -14.86 -5.33 -41.29
N ASN A 24 -15.05 -5.31 -39.95
CA ASN A 24 -15.32 -6.55 -39.23
C ASN A 24 -15.84 -6.30 -37.80
N ARG A 25 -17.17 -6.33 -37.66
CA ARG A 25 -17.97 -6.03 -36.47
C ARG A 25 -17.90 -7.08 -35.34
N ARG A 26 -16.81 -7.87 -35.23
CA ARG A 26 -16.71 -8.97 -34.24
C ARG A 26 -15.41 -9.05 -33.43
N ARG A 27 -14.38 -8.26 -33.72
CA ARG A 27 -13.03 -8.42 -33.11
C ARG A 27 -12.63 -7.34 -32.09
N THR A 28 -13.54 -6.46 -31.66
CA THR A 28 -13.22 -5.34 -30.75
C THR A 28 -13.73 -5.52 -29.32
N ARG A 29 -14.64 -6.47 -29.05
CA ARG A 29 -15.17 -6.70 -27.69
C ARG A 29 -14.13 -7.27 -26.71
N ASN A 30 -13.20 -8.09 -27.19
CA ASN A 30 -12.18 -8.72 -26.33
C ASN A 30 -10.97 -7.81 -26.08
N LEU A 31 -10.69 -6.86 -26.98
CA LEU A 31 -9.57 -5.93 -26.82
C LEU A 31 -9.87 -4.83 -25.79
N ALA A 32 -11.12 -4.34 -25.77
CA ALA A 32 -11.58 -3.35 -24.79
C ALA A 32 -11.59 -3.92 -23.36
N LEU A 33 -11.92 -5.20 -23.22
CA LEU A 33 -11.93 -5.91 -21.92
C LEU A 33 -10.50 -6.09 -21.38
N LEU A 34 -9.54 -6.44 -22.25
CA LEU A 34 -8.13 -6.58 -21.90
C LEU A 34 -7.47 -5.24 -21.52
N LEU A 35 -7.79 -4.15 -22.20
CA LEU A 35 -7.29 -2.81 -21.87
C LEU A 35 -7.80 -2.31 -20.51
N CYS A 36 -9.02 -2.67 -20.13
CA CYS A 36 -9.62 -2.31 -18.83
C CYS A 36 -8.94 -3.04 -17.65
N ILE A 37 -8.51 -4.29 -17.86
CA ILE A 37 -7.81 -5.10 -16.84
C ILE A 37 -6.39 -4.55 -16.57
N CYS A 38 -5.68 -4.07 -17.59
CA CYS A 38 -4.35 -3.48 -17.42
C CYS A 38 -4.38 -2.14 -16.65
N PHE A 39 -5.45 -1.34 -16.81
CA PHE A 39 -5.60 -0.08 -16.10
C PHE A 39 -5.87 -0.27 -14.59
N LEU A 40 -6.49 -1.40 -14.21
CA LEU A 40 -6.74 -1.74 -12.81
C LEU A 40 -5.50 -2.24 -12.06
N LEU A 41 -4.47 -2.72 -12.77
CA LEU A 41 -3.21 -3.19 -12.18
C LEU A 41 -2.16 -2.09 -11.99
N ALA A 42 -2.36 -0.92 -12.62
CA ALA A 42 -1.48 0.24 -12.50
C ALA A 42 -1.87 1.21 -11.37
N LEU A 43 -2.90 0.88 -10.59
CA LEU A 43 -3.19 1.61 -9.36
C LEU A 43 -2.08 1.30 -8.34
N PRO A 44 -1.34 2.31 -7.84
CA PRO A 44 -0.51 2.10 -6.67
C PRO A 44 -1.43 1.53 -5.59
N ARG A 45 -1.10 0.34 -5.09
CA ARG A 45 -1.74 -0.19 -3.88
C ARG A 45 -1.44 0.80 -2.77
N ALA A 46 -2.36 1.76 -2.57
CA ALA A 46 -2.48 2.48 -1.33
C ALA A 46 -2.84 1.41 -0.31
N VAL A 47 -1.81 0.84 0.31
CA VAL A 47 -1.97 0.07 1.54
C VAL A 47 -2.71 1.01 2.47
N PRO A 48 -3.92 0.66 2.96
CA PRO A 48 -4.57 1.49 3.95
C PRO A 48 -3.65 1.55 5.17
N SER A 49 -2.88 2.64 5.29
CA SER A 49 -2.32 3.06 6.57
C SER A 49 -3.49 3.06 7.51
N HIS A 50 -3.38 2.33 8.62
CA HIS A 50 -4.44 2.14 9.59
C HIS A 50 -4.92 3.50 10.12
N ALA A 51 -5.88 4.08 9.40
CA ALA A 51 -6.58 5.30 9.77
C ALA A 51 -7.59 4.90 10.84
N GLY A 52 -7.19 5.01 12.10
CA GLY A 52 -8.09 4.69 13.22
C GLY A 52 -7.55 5.06 14.60
N TYR A 53 -6.23 5.12 14.78
CA TYR A 53 -5.63 5.54 16.06
C TYR A 53 -4.57 6.60 15.81
N PRO A 54 -4.54 7.68 16.62
CA PRO A 54 -3.44 8.63 16.56
C PRO A 54 -2.13 7.89 16.81
N ALA A 55 -1.07 8.28 16.09
CA ALA A 55 0.26 7.75 16.36
C ALA A 55 0.62 7.97 17.84
N PRO A 56 1.23 6.99 18.51
CA PRO A 56 1.58 7.12 19.91
C PRO A 56 2.52 8.30 20.12
N SER A 57 2.39 8.96 21.27
CA SER A 57 3.33 10.00 21.68
C SER A 57 4.71 9.41 21.97
N GLU A 58 5.73 10.26 21.99
CA GLU A 58 7.10 9.83 22.30
C GLU A 58 7.21 9.16 23.68
N ALA A 59 6.46 9.67 24.67
CA ALA A 59 6.38 9.07 26.00
C ALA A 59 5.72 7.68 25.96
N GLN A 60 4.65 7.51 25.16
CA GLN A 60 4.01 6.21 24.99
C GLN A 60 4.95 5.21 24.30
N CYS A 61 5.71 5.65 23.29
CA CYS A 61 6.72 4.81 22.66
C CYS A 61 7.81 4.38 23.63
N ARG A 62 8.24 5.27 24.54
CA ARG A 62 9.18 4.94 25.61
C ARG A 62 8.63 3.85 26.52
N GLU A 63 7.39 3.99 26.98
CA GLU A 63 6.71 2.99 27.81
C GLU A 63 6.59 1.64 27.09
N MET A 64 6.28 1.65 25.80
CA MET A 64 6.22 0.42 24.99
C MET A 64 7.60 -0.24 24.89
N VAL A 65 8.66 0.52 24.58
CA VAL A 65 10.05 0.02 24.53
C VAL A 65 10.43 -0.64 25.85
N ASP A 66 10.20 0.06 26.96
CA ASP A 66 10.54 -0.44 28.30
C ASP A 66 9.72 -1.70 28.65
N SER A 67 8.42 -1.71 28.32
CA SER A 67 7.52 -2.85 28.55
C SER A 67 7.93 -4.09 27.74
N MET A 68 8.37 -3.90 26.49
CA MET A 68 8.83 -5.01 25.67
C MET A 68 10.15 -5.58 26.17
N LEU A 69 11.12 -4.73 26.54
CA LEU A 69 12.36 -5.20 27.15
C LEU A 69 12.08 -5.98 28.45
N GLN A 70 11.16 -5.49 29.26
CA GLN A 70 10.76 -6.19 30.48
C GLN A 70 10.11 -7.54 30.17
N THR A 71 9.23 -7.59 29.18
CA THR A 71 8.58 -8.84 28.74
C THR A 71 9.62 -9.86 28.24
N MET A 72 10.58 -9.43 27.42
CA MET A 72 11.64 -10.30 26.92
C MET A 72 12.51 -10.89 28.04
N LYS A 73 12.62 -10.20 29.19
CA LYS A 73 13.36 -10.68 30.36
C LYS A 73 12.57 -11.69 31.20
N THR A 74 11.24 -11.57 31.23
CA THR A 74 10.39 -12.36 32.12
C THR A 74 9.81 -13.61 31.46
N VAL A 75 9.69 -13.64 30.13
CA VAL A 75 9.14 -14.79 29.40
C VAL A 75 10.02 -16.03 29.63
N PRO A 76 9.47 -17.12 30.22
CA PRO A 76 10.20 -18.35 30.41
C PRO A 76 10.42 -19.05 29.05
N VAL A 77 11.64 -19.55 28.84
CA VAL A 77 12.02 -20.31 27.64
C VAL A 77 12.39 -21.73 28.05
N GLU A 78 11.57 -22.68 27.62
CA GLU A 78 11.64 -24.09 28.04
C GLU A 78 12.88 -24.82 27.53
N ARG A 79 13.34 -24.51 26.31
CA ARG A 79 14.50 -25.18 25.70
C ARG A 79 15.77 -24.34 25.87
N GLU A 80 16.85 -25.00 26.28
CA GLU A 80 18.14 -24.33 26.51
C GLU A 80 18.75 -23.74 25.22
N ARG A 81 18.49 -24.36 24.05
CA ARG A 81 18.87 -23.77 22.76
C ARG A 81 18.16 -22.44 22.53
N ASP A 82 16.84 -22.45 22.63
CA ASP A 82 15.98 -21.29 22.42
C ASP A 82 16.30 -20.18 23.44
N ARG A 83 16.73 -20.57 24.65
CA ARG A 83 17.17 -19.63 25.70
C ARG A 83 18.42 -18.84 25.31
N ARG A 84 19.40 -19.48 24.68
CA ARG A 84 20.60 -18.78 24.18
C ARG A 84 20.23 -17.82 23.05
N GLU A 85 19.41 -18.26 22.12
CA GLU A 85 18.93 -17.42 21.01
C GLU A 85 18.12 -16.22 21.54
N ALA A 86 17.23 -16.44 22.50
CA ALA A 86 16.46 -15.38 23.17
C ALA A 86 17.35 -14.35 23.89
N ARG A 87 18.42 -14.79 24.58
CA ARG A 87 19.40 -13.88 25.20
C ARG A 87 20.11 -13.01 24.18
N VAL A 88 20.51 -13.58 23.03
CA VAL A 88 21.14 -12.80 21.96
C VAL A 88 20.19 -11.74 21.40
N VAL A 89 18.91 -12.07 21.24
CA VAL A 89 17.88 -11.11 20.80
C VAL A 89 17.67 -10.02 21.84
N LEU A 90 17.60 -10.36 23.13
CA LEU A 90 17.50 -9.40 24.23
C LEU A 90 18.71 -8.44 24.27
N ASP A 91 19.93 -8.96 24.20
CA ASP A 91 21.15 -8.14 24.20
C ASP A 91 21.18 -7.17 23.01
N LYS A 92 20.74 -7.62 21.84
CA LYS A 92 20.60 -6.77 20.64
C LYS A 92 19.54 -5.70 20.84
N ALA A 93 18.39 -6.03 21.41
CA ALA A 93 17.32 -5.07 21.69
C ALA A 93 17.79 -3.98 22.65
N GLU A 94 18.43 -4.36 23.77
CA GLU A 94 18.98 -3.40 24.72
C GLU A 94 20.07 -2.51 24.12
N LYS A 95 20.92 -3.08 23.25
CA LYS A 95 21.92 -2.31 22.51
C LYS A 95 21.27 -1.27 21.59
N ILE A 96 20.23 -1.64 20.84
CA ILE A 96 19.49 -0.70 19.98
C ILE A 96 18.94 0.46 20.80
N VAL A 97 18.31 0.19 21.95
CA VAL A 97 17.78 1.24 22.83
C VAL A 97 18.88 2.19 23.30
N ARG A 98 20.00 1.65 23.81
CA ARG A 98 21.12 2.48 24.28
C ARG A 98 21.70 3.34 23.16
N ASP A 99 21.99 2.72 22.01
CA ASP A 99 22.62 3.40 20.88
C ASP A 99 21.69 4.49 20.30
N ASN A 100 20.39 4.22 20.21
CA ASN A 100 19.41 5.17 19.70
C ASN A 100 19.20 6.35 20.66
N ARG A 101 19.07 6.10 21.96
CA ARG A 101 18.97 7.16 22.98
C ARG A 101 20.22 8.05 23.00
N GLN A 102 21.40 7.47 22.84
CA GLN A 102 22.66 8.22 22.73
C GLN A 102 22.71 9.11 21.48
N LYS A 103 22.12 8.66 20.37
CA LYS A 103 22.05 9.40 19.10
C LYS A 103 20.89 10.39 19.02
N GLY A 104 20.00 10.41 20.01
CA GLY A 104 18.79 11.23 19.99
C GLY A 104 17.74 10.74 18.97
N VAL A 105 17.75 9.46 18.61
CA VAL A 105 16.72 8.83 17.78
C VAL A 105 15.43 8.72 18.59
N SER A 106 14.28 8.88 17.93
CA SER A 106 12.99 8.81 18.62
C SER A 106 12.73 7.43 19.24
N GLU A 107 12.02 7.40 20.36
CA GLU A 107 11.56 6.17 21.01
C GLU A 107 10.58 5.41 20.10
N CYS A 108 9.79 6.10 19.28
CA CYS A 108 8.91 5.44 18.31
C CYS A 108 9.68 4.74 17.17
N GLU A 109 10.76 5.32 16.68
CA GLU A 109 11.65 4.64 15.72
C GLU A 109 12.42 3.50 16.39
N THR A 110 12.81 3.67 17.65
CA THR A 110 13.45 2.63 18.46
C THR A 110 12.51 1.44 18.69
N TRP A 111 11.25 1.71 19.03
CA TRP A 111 10.19 0.71 19.11
C TRP A 111 10.06 -0.10 17.82
N ALA A 112 9.97 0.59 16.67
CA ALA A 112 9.87 -0.06 15.37
C ALA A 112 11.12 -0.90 15.04
N ALA A 113 12.32 -0.43 15.40
CA ALA A 113 13.57 -1.14 15.18
C ALA A 113 13.65 -2.45 15.98
N ILE A 114 13.24 -2.43 17.25
CA ILE A 114 13.20 -3.66 18.05
C ILE A 114 12.08 -4.59 17.55
N GLY A 115 10.94 -4.05 17.12
CA GLY A 115 9.87 -4.84 16.50
C GLY A 115 10.37 -5.65 15.30
N LYS A 116 11.19 -5.05 14.43
CA LYS A 116 11.83 -5.75 13.30
C LYS A 116 12.75 -6.87 13.77
N LEU A 117 13.59 -6.61 14.78
CA LEU A 117 14.49 -7.60 15.38
C LEU A 117 13.73 -8.81 15.94
N VAL A 118 12.61 -8.59 16.64
CA VAL A 118 11.82 -9.64 17.28
C VAL A 118 11.03 -10.46 16.26
N VAL A 119 10.48 -9.82 15.22
CA VAL A 119 9.72 -10.51 14.17
C VAL A 119 10.64 -11.16 13.12
N GLY A 120 11.93 -10.79 13.10
CA GLY A 120 12.93 -11.32 12.16
C GLY A 120 12.81 -10.73 10.75
N GLN A 121 12.35 -9.48 10.62
CA GLN A 121 12.20 -8.75 9.34
C GLN A 121 13.27 -7.69 9.12
#